data_AF-A0A2E1FRZ6-F1
#
_entry.id   AF-A0A2E1FRZ6-F1
#
_cell.length_a   1.000
_cell.length_b   1.000
_cell.length_c   1.000
_cell.angle_alpha   90.00
_cell.angle_beta   90.00
_cell.angle_gamma   90.00
#
_symmetry.space_group_name_H-M   'P 1'
#
loop_
_entity.id
_entity.type
_entity.pdbx_description
1 polymer ?
#
loop_
_entity_poly.entity_id
_entity_poly.type
_entity_poly.pdbx_seq_one_letter_code
_entity_poly.pdbx_strand_id
1 'polypeptide(L)'
;MSGWIDIKKEIPQDNQRILAYIPNNKVFLPGMQLDFAMREVVILHFRKNFFADNAEKRNKHGLHFWSGEGNSNHYYHDVTHWRAIPEGPLA
;
A
#
# COMPACT_ATOMS: atom_id res chain seq x y z
N MET A 1 10.46 -5.09 -19.00
CA MET A 1 9.70 -3.97 -18.39
C MET A 1 9.53 -4.29 -16.91
N SER A 2 9.78 -3.34 -16.02
CA SER A 2 9.87 -3.58 -14.57
C SER A 2 8.55 -3.90 -13.87
N GLY A 3 7.39 -3.88 -14.54
CA GLY A 3 6.08 -4.29 -13.99
C GLY A 3 5.52 -3.40 -12.88
N TRP A 4 6.29 -2.43 -12.39
CA TRP A 4 5.91 -1.46 -11.37
C TRP A 4 5.35 -0.18 -12.02
N ILE A 5 4.29 0.35 -11.44
CA ILE A 5 3.50 1.49 -11.91
C ILE A 5 3.59 2.59 -10.85
N ASP A 6 4.00 3.79 -11.24
CA ASP A 6 3.98 4.98 -10.36
C ASP A 6 2.53 5.33 -10.00
N ILE A 7 2.24 5.51 -8.70
CA ILE A 7 0.89 5.86 -8.21
C ILE A 7 0.39 7.21 -8.75
N LYS A 8 1.27 8.08 -9.23
CA LYS A 8 0.91 9.36 -9.87
C LYS A 8 0.52 9.18 -11.33
N LYS A 9 0.97 8.11 -11.98
CA LYS A 9 0.65 7.81 -13.37
C LYS A 9 -0.68 7.08 -13.49
N GLU A 10 -0.89 6.07 -12.66
CA GLU A 10 -2.09 5.24 -12.67
C GLU A 10 -2.33 4.69 -11.27
N ILE A 11 -3.61 4.66 -10.88
CA ILE A 11 -4.05 4.13 -9.59
C ILE A 11 -4.80 2.79 -9.78
N PRO A 12 -4.72 1.87 -8.80
CA PRO A 12 -5.47 0.62 -8.87
C PRO A 12 -6.99 0.83 -8.86
N GLN A 13 -7.72 -0.24 -9.17
CA GLN A 13 -9.17 -0.28 -8.96
C GLN A 13 -9.51 -0.30 -7.47
N ASP A 14 -10.72 0.15 -7.12
CA ASP A 14 -11.16 0.12 -5.73
C ASP A 14 -11.18 -1.31 -5.19
N ASN A 15 -10.70 -1.47 -3.97
CA ASN A 15 -10.49 -2.73 -3.28
C ASN A 15 -9.56 -3.73 -4.01
N GLN A 16 -8.78 -3.29 -4.99
CA GLN A 16 -7.82 -4.15 -5.67
C GLN A 16 -6.67 -4.50 -4.74
N ARG A 17 -6.37 -5.81 -4.66
CA ARG A 17 -5.22 -6.35 -3.95
C ARG A 17 -3.96 -6.25 -4.83
N ILE A 18 -2.93 -5.58 -4.32
CA ILE A 18 -1.72 -5.23 -5.07
C ILE A 18 -0.45 -5.49 -4.26
N LEU A 19 0.69 -5.54 -4.95
CA LEU A 19 2.01 -5.37 -4.35
C LEU A 19 2.33 -3.87 -4.32
N ALA A 20 2.59 -3.32 -3.14
CA ALA A 20 2.97 -1.92 -2.94
C ALA A 20 4.45 -1.83 -2.60
N TYR A 21 5.12 -0.82 -3.18
CA TYR A 21 6.49 -0.45 -2.83
C TYR A 21 6.49 0.82 -1.97
N ILE A 22 6.97 0.67 -0.74
CA ILE A 22 7.08 1.70 0.30
C ILE A 22 8.57 1.84 0.65
N PRO A 23 9.23 2.94 0.26
CA PRO A 23 10.63 3.15 0.57
C PRO A 23 10.89 3.12 2.07
N ASN A 24 11.94 2.41 2.49
CA ASN A 24 12.35 2.33 3.89
C ASN A 24 11.28 1.80 4.87
N ASN A 25 10.32 1.01 4.40
CA ASN A 25 9.25 0.51 5.25
C ASN A 25 9.78 -0.41 6.37
N LYS A 26 9.49 -0.05 7.62
CA LYS A 26 9.87 -0.79 8.82
C LYS A 26 8.69 -1.62 9.30
N VAL A 27 8.86 -2.93 9.31
CA VAL A 27 7.87 -3.87 9.87
C VAL A 27 8.40 -4.41 11.18
N PHE A 28 7.73 -4.04 12.28
CA PHE A 28 8.08 -4.50 13.61
C PHE A 28 7.76 -5.99 13.76
N LEU A 29 8.72 -6.73 14.30
CA LEU A 29 8.59 -8.16 14.52
C LEU A 29 7.78 -8.39 15.81
N PRO A 30 6.94 -9.45 15.86
CA PRO A 30 6.22 -9.78 17.08
C PRO A 30 7.20 -10.21 18.19
N GLY A 31 7.13 -9.57 19.36
CA GLY A 31 7.99 -9.84 20.51
C GLY A 31 8.11 -8.64 21.46
N MET A 32 8.77 -8.81 22.62
CA MET A 32 9.02 -7.72 23.58
C MET A 32 10.22 -6.81 23.23
N GLN A 33 10.83 -7.01 22.06
CA GLN A 33 11.97 -6.20 21.59
C GLN A 33 11.51 -5.33 20.41
N LEU A 34 12.00 -4.10 20.34
CA LEU A 34 11.71 -3.12 19.27
C LEU A 34 12.39 -3.47 17.93
N ASP A 35 12.56 -4.77 17.67
CA ASP A 35 13.19 -5.28 16.47
C ASP A 35 12.28 -5.08 15.27
N PHE A 36 12.88 -4.65 14.16
CA PHE A 36 12.17 -4.45 12.90
C PHE A 36 12.95 -5.04 11.74
N ALA A 37 12.22 -5.44 10.70
CA ALA A 37 12.77 -5.79 9.41
C ALA A 37 12.39 -4.71 8.38
N MET A 38 13.33 -4.39 7.49
CA MET A 38 13.04 -3.56 6.33
C MET A 38 12.30 -4.39 5.29
N ARG A 39 11.05 -4.03 4.98
CA ARG A 39 10.20 -4.74 4.02
C ARG A 39 9.52 -3.74 3.10
N GLU A 40 10.23 -3.37 2.04
CA GLU A 40 9.76 -2.33 1.13
C GLU A 40 8.62 -2.79 0.22
N VAL A 41 8.53 -4.11 -0.04
CA VAL A 41 7.42 -4.68 -0.82
C VAL A 41 6.44 -5.38 0.12
N VAL A 42 5.20 -4.89 0.14
CA VAL A 42 4.11 -5.41 0.98
C VAL A 42 2.81 -5.58 0.17
N ILE A 43 1.90 -6.43 0.66
CA ILE A 43 0.57 -6.61 0.07
C ILE A 43 -0.40 -5.63 0.73
N LEU A 44 -1.09 -4.83 -0.09
CA LEU A 44 -2.11 -3.87 0.34
C LEU A 44 -3.35 -3.97 -0.53
N HIS A 45 -4.48 -3.51 -0.01
CA HIS A 45 -5.69 -3.22 -0.76
C HIS A 45 -5.81 -1.71 -0.99
N PHE A 46 -6.02 -1.32 -2.25
CA PHE A 46 -6.31 0.09 -2.57
C PHE A 46 -7.74 0.43 -2.15
N ARG A 47 -7.92 1.52 -1.39
CA ARG A 47 -9.24 2.03 -1.00
C ARG A 47 -9.44 3.39 -1.65
N LYS A 48 -10.24 3.41 -2.71
CA LYS A 48 -10.52 4.61 -3.47
C LYS A 48 -11.46 5.51 -2.66
N ASN A 49 -11.18 6.82 -2.65
CA ASN A 49 -12.05 7.83 -2.01
C ASN A 49 -12.34 7.58 -0.51
N PHE A 50 -11.44 6.89 0.20
CA PHE A 50 -11.63 6.52 1.60
C PHE A 50 -11.91 7.72 2.52
N PHE A 51 -11.31 8.89 2.22
CA PHE A 51 -11.53 10.12 2.99
C PHE A 51 -12.48 11.11 2.31
N ALA A 52 -13.34 10.68 1.37
CA ALA A 52 -14.26 11.58 0.68
C ALA A 52 -15.14 12.41 1.64
N ASP A 53 -15.65 11.77 2.68
CA ASP A 53 -16.56 12.38 3.66
C ASP A 53 -15.83 13.08 4.81
N ASN A 54 -14.49 13.05 4.85
CA ASN A 54 -13.68 13.66 5.89
C ASN A 54 -12.67 14.65 5.30
N ALA A 55 -13.11 15.91 5.16
CA ALA A 55 -12.32 16.97 4.55
C ALA A 55 -10.98 17.21 5.25
N GLU A 56 -10.94 17.12 6.58
CA GLU A 56 -9.72 17.31 7.37
C GLU A 56 -8.66 16.24 7.03
N LYS A 57 -9.05 14.96 7.11
CA LYS A 57 -8.15 13.85 6.79
C LYS A 57 -7.77 13.85 5.31
N ARG A 58 -8.69 14.18 4.41
CA ARG A 58 -8.44 14.29 2.97
C ARG A 58 -7.34 15.31 2.67
N ASN A 59 -7.41 16.48 3.30
CA ASN A 59 -6.43 17.54 3.09
C ASN A 59 -5.05 17.17 3.63
N LYS A 60 -4.99 16.38 4.70
CA LYS A 60 -3.73 15.99 5.35
C LYS A 60 -3.07 14.76 4.73
N HIS A 61 -3.85 13.76 4.32
CA HIS A 61 -3.37 12.43 3.95
C HIS A 61 -3.68 12.01 2.51
N GLY A 62 -4.42 12.84 1.77
CA GLY A 62 -4.94 12.53 0.45
C GLY A 62 -6.31 11.85 0.49
N LEU A 63 -6.89 11.67 -0.69
CA LEU A 63 -8.25 11.13 -0.86
C LEU A 63 -8.33 9.60 -0.71
N HIS A 64 -7.25 8.92 -1.08
CA HIS A 64 -7.16 7.46 -1.13
C HIS A 64 -6.45 6.90 0.11
N PHE A 65 -6.53 5.58 0.29
CA PHE A 65 -5.90 4.91 1.42
C PHE A 65 -5.44 3.50 1.04
N TRP A 66 -4.46 2.96 1.78
CA TRP A 66 -3.98 1.60 1.61
C TRP A 66 -4.25 0.77 2.87
N SER A 67 -5.08 -0.25 2.73
CA SER A 67 -5.39 -1.18 3.82
C SER A 67 -4.43 -2.36 3.79
N GLY A 68 -3.79 -2.65 4.93
CA GLY A 68 -2.93 -3.81 5.10
C GLY A 68 -3.74 -5.11 5.22
N GLU A 69 -3.20 -6.20 4.67
CA GLU A 69 -3.70 -7.57 4.86
C GLU A 69 -2.75 -8.30 5.81
N GLY A 70 -2.93 -8.10 7.12
CA GLY A 70 -1.99 -8.57 8.15
C GLY A 70 -0.71 -7.73 8.30
N ASN A 71 -0.57 -6.67 7.49
CA ASN A 71 0.42 -5.60 7.66
C ASN A 71 -0.25 -4.32 8.18
N SER A 72 0.58 -3.34 8.57
CA SER A 72 0.10 -1.99 8.91
C SER A 72 -0.60 -1.32 7.73
N ASN A 73 -1.57 -0.47 8.04
CA ASN A 73 -2.16 0.42 7.04
C ASN A 73 -1.19 1.56 6.68
N HIS A 74 -1.34 2.09 5.47
CA HIS A 74 -0.49 3.17 4.98
C HIS A 74 -1.32 4.30 4.36
N TYR A 75 -0.84 5.53 4.53
CA TYR A 75 -1.42 6.68 3.84
C TYR A 75 -1.06 6.66 2.37
N TYR A 76 -1.86 7.34 1.55
CA TYR A 76 -1.70 7.28 0.09
C TYR A 76 -0.28 7.62 -0.37
N HIS A 77 0.33 8.63 0.27
CA HIS A 77 1.66 9.15 -0.06
C HIS A 77 2.84 8.27 0.39
N ASP A 78 2.61 7.25 1.22
CA ASP A 78 3.68 6.35 1.68
C ASP A 78 4.14 5.39 0.57
N VAL A 79 3.21 5.02 -0.32
CA VAL A 79 3.47 4.14 -1.47
C VAL A 79 3.94 4.97 -2.64
N THR A 80 5.01 4.55 -3.32
CA THR A 80 5.51 5.24 -4.53
C THR A 80 5.16 4.50 -5.81
N HIS A 81 5.20 3.16 -5.77
CA HIS A 81 4.90 2.32 -6.91
C HIS A 81 4.04 1.14 -6.47
N TRP A 82 3.25 0.62 -7.41
CA TRP A 82 2.44 -0.57 -7.20
C TRP A 82 2.54 -1.51 -8.39
N ARG A 83 2.14 -2.76 -8.16
CA ARG A 83 2.06 -3.79 -9.21
C ARG A 83 0.88 -4.71 -8.91
N ALA A 84 0.17 -5.14 -9.94
CA ALA A 84 -0.85 -6.19 -9.81
C ALA A 84 -0.21 -7.50 -9.34
N ILE A 85 -0.87 -8.22 -8.42
CA ILE A 85 -0.40 -9.55 -8.00
C ILE A 85 -0.38 -10.46 -9.23
N PRO A 86 0.74 -11.13 -9.52
CA PRO A 86 0.82 -12.04 -10.66
C PRO A 86 -0.17 -13.18 -10.49
N GLU A 87 -0.76 -13.62 -11.60
CA GLU A 87 -1.59 -14.82 -11.60
C GLU A 87 -0.74 -16.05 -11.23
N GLY A 88 -1.38 -16.97 -10.51
CA GLY A 88 -0.77 -18.27 -10.22
C GLY A 88 -0.56 -19.07 -11.50
N PRO A 89 0.23 -20.15 -11.45
CA PRO A 89 0.34 -21.07 -12.57
C PRO A 89 -1.06 -21.58 -12.96
N LEU A 90 -1.35 -21.61 -14.26
CA LEU A 90 -2.51 -22.32 -14.78
C LEU A 90 -2.29 -23.81 -14.48
N ALA A 91 -3.25 -24.40 -13.75
CA ALA A 91 -3.24 -25.83 -13.42
C ALA A 91 -3.44 -26.71 -14.66
#